data_AF-A0A449B5W1-F1
#
_entry.id   AF-A0A449B5W1-F1
#
_cell.length_a   1.000
_cell.length_b   1.000
_cell.length_c   1.000
_cell.angle_alpha   90.00
_cell.angle_beta   90.00
_cell.angle_gamma   90.00
#
_symmetry.space_group_name_H-M   'P 1'
#
loop_
_entity.id
_entity.type
_entity.pdbx_description
1 polymer ?
#
loop_
_entity_poly.entity_id
_entity_poly.type
_entity_poly.pdbx_seq_one_letter_code
_entity_poly.pdbx_strand_id
1 'polypeptide(L)'
;MSKLINKLAEIFNISTEEVKAKLSLSDNYKRQDLLNALDVYAVYESKEDLTNYISDKTKNTTAEINKLKTQLEETKQQAQEKENLAQDFKNKITQHLSGVIKEFNFLDKITVEDLDYHNYDFTDLKNSILKQARANNWRVKTTEVNKEETAPEYTGGRAEIVGNAVVIKH
;
A
#
# COMPACT_ATOMS: atom_id res chain seq x y z
N MET A 1 -2.50 -57.27 -7.92
CA MET A 1 -2.78 -57.60 -6.50
C MET A 1 -1.91 -58.72 -5.95
N SER A 2 -1.62 -59.80 -6.70
CA SER A 2 -0.75 -60.89 -6.22
C SER A 2 0.71 -60.47 -5.93
N LYS A 3 1.26 -59.47 -6.64
CA LYS A 3 2.66 -59.05 -6.47
C LYS A 3 3.03 -58.58 -5.06
N LEU A 4 2.13 -57.89 -4.35
CA LEU A 4 2.43 -57.42 -2.98
C LEU A 4 2.43 -58.58 -1.99
N ILE A 5 1.42 -59.46 -2.07
CA ILE A 5 1.35 -60.67 -1.24
C ILE A 5 2.55 -61.58 -1.50
N ASN A 6 2.96 -61.75 -2.77
CA ASN A 6 4.16 -62.50 -3.11
C ASN A 6 5.43 -61.88 -2.53
N LYS A 7 5.59 -60.55 -2.61
CA LYS A 7 6.73 -59.86 -1.98
C LYS A 7 6.73 -59.98 -0.46
N LEU A 8 5.57 -59.89 0.18
CA LEU A 8 5.46 -60.09 1.63
C LEU A 8 5.84 -61.54 2.00
N ALA A 9 5.34 -62.52 1.24
CA ALA A 9 5.69 -63.93 1.39
C ALA A 9 7.20 -64.17 1.26
N GLU A 10 7.84 -63.56 0.26
CA GLU A 10 9.30 -63.59 0.06
C GLU A 10 10.06 -62.95 1.23
N ILE A 11 9.67 -61.73 1.65
CA ILE A 11 10.35 -60.98 2.72
C ILE A 11 10.29 -61.74 4.06
N PHE A 12 9.13 -62.33 4.36
CA PHE A 12 8.92 -63.05 5.60
C PHE A 12 9.26 -64.54 5.50
N ASN A 13 9.66 -65.02 4.31
CA ASN A 13 9.94 -66.42 4.01
C ASN A 13 8.82 -67.37 4.46
N ILE A 14 7.58 -67.00 4.14
CA ILE A 14 6.36 -67.77 4.43
C ILE A 14 5.55 -67.96 3.15
N SER A 15 4.54 -68.81 3.19
CA SER A 15 3.66 -69.00 2.03
C SER A 15 2.72 -67.80 1.82
N THR A 16 2.27 -67.58 0.58
CA THR A 16 1.28 -66.53 0.26
C THR A 16 -0.05 -66.74 0.99
N GLU A 17 -0.39 -67.99 1.29
CA GLU A 17 -1.58 -68.42 2.00
C GLU A 17 -1.47 -68.10 3.49
N GLU A 18 -0.29 -68.28 4.09
CA GLU A 18 -0.02 -67.79 5.45
C GLU A 18 -0.09 -66.26 5.53
N VAL A 19 0.43 -65.52 4.53
CA VAL A 19 0.29 -64.06 4.51
C VAL A 19 -1.19 -63.66 4.50
N LYS A 20 -2.00 -64.27 3.63
CA LYS A 20 -3.45 -64.01 3.59
C LYS A 20 -4.13 -64.32 4.91
N ALA A 21 -3.82 -65.47 5.52
CA ALA A 21 -4.38 -65.88 6.80
C ALA A 21 -4.00 -64.91 7.94
N LYS A 22 -2.72 -64.48 7.98
CA LYS A 22 -2.24 -63.50 8.98
C LYS A 22 -2.88 -62.12 8.82
N LEU A 23 -3.16 -61.72 7.58
CA LEU A 23 -3.87 -60.48 7.26
C LEU A 23 -5.41 -60.63 7.27
N SER A 24 -5.92 -61.81 7.62
CA SER A 24 -7.36 -62.13 7.62
C SER A 24 -8.05 -61.85 6.28
N LEU A 25 -7.36 -62.08 5.16
CA LEU A 25 -7.85 -61.85 3.81
C LEU A 25 -8.55 -63.10 3.26
N SER A 26 -9.75 -62.93 2.72
CA SER A 26 -10.45 -63.97 1.94
C SER A 26 -9.76 -64.23 0.60
N ASP A 27 -9.96 -65.38 -0.04
CA ASP A 27 -9.34 -65.69 -1.34
C ASP A 27 -9.70 -64.69 -2.46
N ASN A 28 -10.87 -64.06 -2.37
CA ASN A 28 -11.35 -63.07 -3.34
C ASN A 28 -11.26 -61.63 -2.81
N TYR A 29 -10.32 -61.35 -1.90
CA TYR A 29 -10.17 -60.03 -1.30
C TYR A 29 -9.97 -58.94 -2.36
N LYS A 30 -10.55 -57.76 -2.10
CA LYS A 30 -10.34 -56.56 -2.91
C LYS A 30 -9.13 -55.80 -2.41
N ARG A 31 -8.61 -54.89 -3.24
CA ARG A 31 -7.47 -54.02 -2.88
C ARG A 31 -7.72 -53.27 -1.57
N GLN A 32 -8.93 -52.80 -1.32
CA GLN A 32 -9.30 -52.11 -0.09
C GLN A 32 -9.16 -53.00 1.14
N ASP A 33 -9.51 -54.27 1.05
CA ASP A 33 -9.39 -55.23 2.17
C ASP A 33 -7.92 -55.40 2.57
N LEU A 34 -7.03 -55.50 1.57
CA LEU A 34 -5.58 -55.56 1.79
C LEU A 34 -5.03 -54.27 2.40
N LEU A 35 -5.47 -53.11 1.92
CA LEU A 35 -5.04 -51.81 2.45
C LEU A 35 -5.48 -51.62 3.92
N ASN A 36 -6.71 -52.01 4.24
CA ASN A 36 -7.24 -51.97 5.59
C ASN A 36 -6.50 -52.95 6.52
N ALA A 37 -6.22 -54.17 6.07
CA ALA A 37 -5.47 -55.16 6.86
C ALA A 37 -4.03 -54.71 7.16
N LEU A 38 -3.44 -53.90 6.28
CA LEU A 38 -2.11 -53.33 6.45
C LEU A 38 -2.11 -51.96 7.15
N ASP A 39 -3.30 -51.44 7.49
CA ASP A 39 -3.51 -50.10 8.07
C ASP A 39 -2.83 -48.96 7.27
N VAL A 40 -2.98 -49.00 5.94
CA VAL A 40 -2.40 -48.01 5.02
C VAL A 40 -3.42 -47.49 4.02
N TYR A 41 -3.33 -46.20 3.68
CA TYR A 41 -4.24 -45.54 2.74
C TYR A 41 -4.03 -45.94 1.29
N ALA A 42 -2.79 -46.17 0.89
CA ALA A 42 -2.43 -46.52 -0.48
C ALA A 42 -1.08 -47.23 -0.51
N VAL A 43 -0.94 -48.17 -1.46
CA VAL A 43 0.31 -48.84 -1.79
C VAL A 43 0.61 -48.52 -3.25
N TYR A 44 1.85 -48.11 -3.53
CA TYR A 44 2.34 -47.79 -4.87
C TYR A 44 3.34 -48.86 -5.28
N GLU A 45 3.20 -49.39 -6.50
CA GLU A 45 4.07 -50.48 -6.98
C GLU A 45 5.46 -49.97 -7.38
N SER A 46 5.55 -48.71 -7.78
CA SER A 46 6.78 -48.02 -8.12
C SER A 46 6.89 -46.64 -7.48
N LYS A 47 8.12 -46.11 -7.42
CA LYS A 47 8.39 -44.73 -7.02
C LYS A 47 7.76 -43.73 -8.00
N GLU A 48 7.65 -44.10 -9.28
CA GLU A 48 7.04 -43.28 -10.32
C GLU A 48 5.53 -43.10 -10.08
N ASP A 49 4.81 -44.17 -9.74
CA ASP A 49 3.37 -44.11 -9.42
C ASP A 49 3.09 -43.20 -8.22
N LEU A 50 3.92 -43.29 -7.18
CA LEU A 50 3.85 -42.40 -6.02
C LEU A 50 4.10 -40.94 -6.41
N THR A 51 5.12 -40.71 -7.25
CA THR A 51 5.48 -39.36 -7.71
C THR A 51 4.36 -38.75 -8.53
N ASN A 52 3.73 -39.52 -9.42
CA ASN A 52 2.60 -39.07 -10.22
C ASN A 52 1.39 -38.74 -9.34
N TYR A 53 1.06 -39.59 -8.35
CA TYR A 53 -0.03 -39.32 -7.42
C TYR A 53 0.21 -38.03 -6.61
N ILE A 54 1.41 -37.85 -6.06
CA ILE A 54 1.77 -36.62 -5.33
C ILE A 54 1.66 -35.41 -6.25
N SER A 55 2.21 -35.50 -7.47
CA SER A 55 2.14 -34.44 -8.47
C SER A 55 0.70 -34.05 -8.78
N ASP A 56 -0.17 -35.02 -9.09
CA ASP A 56 -1.58 -34.77 -9.40
C ASP A 56 -2.33 -34.14 -8.21
N LYS A 57 -2.06 -34.60 -6.98
CA LYS A 57 -2.68 -34.03 -5.78
C LYS A 57 -2.18 -32.63 -5.45
N THR A 58 -0.95 -32.28 -5.85
CA THR A 58 -0.32 -30.99 -5.52
C THR A 58 -0.31 -30.00 -6.68
N LYS A 59 -0.74 -30.42 -7.88
CA LYS A 59 -0.70 -29.61 -9.10
C LYS A 59 -1.48 -28.31 -8.96
N ASN A 60 -2.70 -28.38 -8.42
CA ASN A 60 -3.55 -27.21 -8.24
C ASN A 60 -2.94 -26.24 -7.22
N THR A 61 -2.45 -26.76 -6.09
CA THR A 61 -1.77 -25.95 -5.06
C THR A 61 -0.51 -25.29 -5.62
N THR A 62 0.26 -26.00 -6.44
CA THR A 62 1.47 -25.47 -7.07
C THR A 62 1.14 -24.35 -8.06
N ALA A 63 0.09 -24.54 -8.86
CA ALA A 63 -0.39 -23.51 -9.78
C ALA A 63 -0.89 -22.26 -9.02
N GLU A 64 -1.60 -22.46 -7.93
CA GLU A 64 -2.09 -21.38 -7.07
C GLU A 64 -0.95 -20.62 -6.39
N ILE A 65 0.05 -21.32 -5.84
CA ILE A 65 1.26 -20.72 -5.28
C ILE A 65 1.97 -19.86 -6.31
N ASN A 66 2.14 -20.36 -7.55
CA ASN A 66 2.82 -19.61 -8.60
C ASN A 66 2.03 -18.36 -9.00
N LYS A 67 0.70 -18.47 -9.12
CA LYS A 67 -0.18 -17.32 -9.37
C LYS A 67 -0.05 -16.26 -8.28
N LEU A 68 -0.11 -16.68 -7.01
CA LEU A 68 0.01 -15.77 -5.87
C LEU A 68 1.39 -15.10 -5.81
N LYS A 69 2.47 -15.82 -6.16
CA LYS A 69 3.81 -15.24 -6.27
C LYS A 69 3.89 -14.15 -7.34
N THR A 70 3.32 -14.38 -8.51
CA THR A 70 3.27 -13.37 -9.58
C THR A 70 2.49 -12.14 -9.12
N GLN A 71 1.30 -12.32 -8.54
CA GLN A 71 0.49 -11.22 -8.02
C GLN A 71 1.19 -10.43 -6.91
N LEU A 72 1.91 -11.11 -6.02
CA LEU A 72 2.70 -10.46 -4.98
C LEU A 72 3.78 -9.56 -5.58
N GLU A 73 4.48 -10.03 -6.62
CA GLU A 73 5.55 -9.27 -7.25
C GLU A 73 5.02 -8.06 -8.01
N GLU A 74 3.92 -8.21 -8.75
CA GLU A 74 3.21 -7.10 -9.40
C GLU A 74 2.76 -6.05 -8.38
N THR A 75 2.19 -6.51 -7.25
CA THR A 75 1.73 -5.61 -6.19
C THR A 75 2.88 -4.85 -5.55
N LYS A 76 4.04 -5.51 -5.34
CA LYS A 76 5.25 -4.85 -4.82
C LYS A 76 5.77 -3.78 -5.78
N GLN A 77 5.84 -4.08 -7.08
CA GLN A 77 6.26 -3.10 -8.08
C GLN A 77 5.32 -1.88 -8.08
N GLN A 78 4.00 -2.10 -8.10
CA GLN A 78 3.03 -1.00 -8.06
C GLN A 78 3.14 -0.16 -6.77
N ALA A 79 3.42 -0.80 -5.62
CA ALA A 79 3.62 -0.09 -4.37
C ALA A 79 4.88 0.79 -4.44
N GLN A 80 6.00 0.25 -4.96
CA GLN A 80 7.24 1.00 -5.11
C GLN A 80 7.08 2.19 -6.07
N GLU A 81 6.38 2.00 -7.20
CA GLU A 81 6.11 3.07 -8.16
C GLU A 81 5.29 4.20 -7.52
N LYS A 82 4.26 3.85 -6.74
CA LYS A 82 3.44 4.84 -6.01
C LYS A 82 4.24 5.57 -4.94
N GLU A 83 5.10 4.87 -4.23
CA GLU A 83 5.99 5.47 -3.23
C GLU A 83 6.97 6.47 -3.87
N ASN A 84 7.58 6.08 -5.00
CA ASN A 84 8.46 6.96 -5.76
C ASN A 84 7.71 8.21 -6.25
N LEU A 85 6.49 8.03 -6.81
CA LEU A 85 5.66 9.14 -7.26
C LEU A 85 5.28 10.08 -6.10
N ALA A 86 4.92 9.52 -4.95
CA ALA A 86 4.58 10.30 -3.76
C ALA A 86 5.80 11.10 -3.25
N GLN A 87 6.98 10.49 -3.25
CA GLN A 87 8.21 11.15 -2.84
C GLN A 87 8.61 12.26 -3.82
N ASP A 88 8.50 12.03 -5.12
CA ASP A 88 8.74 13.05 -6.15
C ASP A 88 7.77 14.22 -6.03
N PHE A 89 6.49 13.93 -5.80
CA PHE A 89 5.46 14.95 -5.59
C PHE A 89 5.75 15.77 -4.32
N LYS A 90 6.07 15.11 -3.22
CA LYS A 90 6.50 15.76 -1.97
C LYS A 90 7.68 16.68 -2.20
N ASN A 91 8.73 16.19 -2.85
CA ASN A 91 9.93 16.97 -3.15
C ASN A 91 9.60 18.22 -3.99
N LYS A 92 8.78 18.09 -5.03
CA LYS A 92 8.36 19.21 -5.89
C LYS A 92 7.55 20.25 -5.12
N ILE A 93 6.59 19.82 -4.29
CA ILE A 93 5.81 20.75 -3.46
C ILE A 93 6.70 21.45 -2.43
N THR A 94 7.55 20.71 -1.72
CA THR A 94 8.47 21.29 -0.74
C THR A 94 9.39 22.33 -1.38
N GLN A 95 9.93 22.04 -2.56
CA GLN A 95 10.75 22.99 -3.31
C GLN A 95 9.97 24.24 -3.70
N HIS A 96 8.75 24.07 -4.23
CA HIS A 96 7.92 25.18 -4.64
C HIS A 96 7.52 26.08 -3.45
N LEU A 97 7.03 25.49 -2.37
CA LEU A 97 6.68 26.20 -1.13
C LEU A 97 7.90 26.91 -0.51
N SER A 98 9.06 26.25 -0.49
CA SER A 98 10.30 26.89 -0.02
C SER A 98 10.67 28.11 -0.86
N GLY A 99 10.42 28.06 -2.18
CA GLY A 99 10.61 29.21 -3.06
C GLY A 99 9.69 30.37 -2.67
N VAL A 100 8.39 30.09 -2.51
CA VAL A 100 7.40 31.11 -2.14
C VAL A 100 7.69 31.68 -0.74
N ILE A 101 8.07 30.85 0.23
CA ILE A 101 8.46 31.33 1.58
C ILE A 101 9.65 32.30 1.50
N LYS A 102 10.64 32.03 0.65
CA LYS A 102 11.81 32.91 0.46
C LYS A 102 11.46 34.26 -0.18
N GLU A 103 10.39 34.33 -0.97
CA GLU A 103 9.90 35.62 -1.50
C GLU A 103 9.38 36.52 -0.39
N PHE A 104 8.92 35.94 0.72
CA PHE A 104 8.55 36.68 1.90
C PHE A 104 9.75 36.95 2.79
N ASN A 105 9.90 38.20 3.20
CA ASN A 105 10.92 38.61 4.14
C ASN A 105 10.43 38.37 5.58
N PHE A 106 10.19 37.10 5.92
CA PHE A 106 9.84 36.71 7.29
C PHE A 106 10.99 37.04 8.24
N LEU A 107 10.67 37.69 9.36
CA LEU A 107 11.61 37.94 10.44
C LEU A 107 11.86 36.69 11.28
N ASP A 108 10.86 35.82 11.33
CA ASP A 108 10.92 34.53 12.00
C ASP A 108 11.45 33.47 11.01
N LYS A 109 12.22 32.49 11.50
CA LYS A 109 12.73 31.41 10.66
C LYS A 109 11.59 30.41 10.41
N ILE A 110 10.89 30.58 9.29
CA ILE A 110 9.79 29.72 8.85
C ILE A 110 10.31 28.69 7.84
N THR A 111 9.97 27.42 8.02
CA THR A 111 10.23 26.34 7.05
C THR A 111 8.93 25.74 6.53
N VAL A 112 9.02 24.83 5.56
CA VAL A 112 7.82 24.19 4.97
C VAL A 112 7.10 23.32 5.98
N GLU A 113 7.82 22.77 6.95
CA GLU A 113 7.29 21.93 8.03
C GLU A 113 6.40 22.71 9.01
N ASP A 114 6.56 24.04 9.08
CA ASP A 114 5.72 24.91 9.93
C ASP A 114 4.36 25.23 9.29
N LEU A 115 4.17 24.87 8.01
CA LEU A 115 2.97 25.16 7.25
C LEU A 115 1.92 24.07 7.42
N ASP A 116 0.68 24.46 7.74
CA ASP A 116 -0.45 23.53 7.82
C ASP A 116 -1.07 23.32 6.44
N TYR A 117 -0.75 22.20 5.80
CA TYR A 117 -1.20 21.83 4.46
C TYR A 117 -2.70 21.52 4.35
N HIS A 118 -3.43 21.29 5.46
CA HIS A 118 -4.87 21.01 5.40
C HIS A 118 -5.69 22.25 5.02
N ASN A 119 -5.15 23.44 5.29
CA ASN A 119 -5.81 24.71 5.03
C ASN A 119 -5.18 25.47 3.85
N TYR A 120 -4.43 24.78 2.98
CA TYR A 120 -3.81 25.39 1.81
C TYR A 120 -4.76 25.56 0.64
N ASP A 121 -4.79 26.78 0.12
CA ASP A 121 -5.24 27.02 -1.23
C ASP A 121 -4.04 26.93 -2.18
N PHE A 122 -3.94 25.82 -2.92
CA PHE A 122 -2.88 25.62 -3.91
C PHE A 122 -3.03 26.48 -5.17
N THR A 123 -4.20 27.11 -5.37
CA THR A 123 -4.41 28.07 -6.47
C THR A 123 -3.85 29.45 -6.13
N ASP A 124 -3.70 29.75 -4.83
CA ASP A 124 -3.16 31.02 -4.32
C ASP A 124 -2.29 30.79 -3.07
N LEU A 125 -1.13 30.19 -3.32
CA LEU A 125 -0.16 29.83 -2.28
C LEU A 125 0.31 31.05 -1.47
N LYS A 126 0.46 32.20 -2.12
CA LYS A 126 0.95 33.43 -1.50
C LYS A 126 -0.03 33.91 -0.43
N ASN A 127 -1.31 34.04 -0.77
CA ASN A 127 -2.32 34.46 0.20
C ASN A 127 -2.57 33.40 1.26
N SER A 128 -2.47 32.11 0.90
CA SER A 128 -2.55 31.01 1.86
C SER A 128 -1.46 31.11 2.94
N ILE A 129 -0.19 31.29 2.53
CA ILE A 129 0.94 31.47 3.46
C ILE A 129 0.76 32.71 4.33
N LEU A 130 0.29 33.83 3.76
CA LEU A 130 0.05 35.05 4.54
C LEU A 130 -1.09 34.91 5.55
N LYS A 131 -2.15 34.16 5.22
CA LYS A 131 -3.24 33.86 6.16
C LYS A 131 -2.72 33.06 7.36
N GLN A 132 -1.89 32.04 7.09
CA GLN A 132 -1.27 31.25 8.16
C GLN A 132 -0.28 32.08 8.98
N ALA A 133 0.52 32.94 8.34
CA ALA A 133 1.40 33.87 9.03
C ALA A 133 0.64 34.78 10.00
N ARG A 134 -0.53 35.30 9.61
CA ARG A 134 -1.38 36.11 10.49
C ARG A 134 -1.96 35.28 11.64
N ALA A 135 -2.45 34.06 11.36
CA ALA A 135 -2.99 33.17 12.38
C ALA A 135 -1.94 32.75 13.42
N ASN A 136 -0.70 32.56 12.98
CA ASN A 136 0.43 32.13 13.81
C ASN A 136 1.30 33.30 14.33
N ASN A 137 0.90 34.55 14.09
CA ASN A 137 1.63 35.77 14.46
C ASN A 137 3.07 35.85 13.91
N TRP A 138 3.34 35.26 12.74
CA TRP A 138 4.63 35.38 12.05
C TRP A 138 4.80 36.78 11.46
N ARG A 139 5.97 37.38 11.68
CA ARG A 139 6.24 38.76 11.28
C ARG A 139 6.85 38.79 9.88
N VAL A 140 6.25 39.59 9.00
CA VAL A 140 6.72 39.81 7.62
C VAL A 140 7.17 41.25 7.49
N LYS A 141 8.38 41.50 6.98
CA LYS A 141 8.78 42.85 6.55
C LYS A 141 7.98 43.22 5.30
N THR A 142 6.97 44.06 5.46
CA THR A 142 6.31 44.73 4.34
C THR A 142 7.27 45.79 3.78
N THR A 143 7.71 45.63 2.53
CA THR A 143 8.05 46.78 1.71
C THR A 143 6.74 47.50 1.41
N GLU A 144 6.45 48.57 2.15
CA GLU A 144 5.43 49.52 1.73
C GLU A 144 5.85 50.03 0.35
N VAL A 145 5.17 49.57 -0.70
CA VAL A 145 5.07 50.38 -1.90
C VAL A 145 4.25 51.57 -1.47
N ASN A 146 4.90 52.73 -1.29
CA ASN A 146 4.25 54.02 -1.25
C ASN A 146 3.38 54.12 -2.50
N LYS A 147 2.12 53.74 -2.39
CA LYS A 147 1.09 54.29 -3.26
C LYS A 147 0.87 55.68 -2.71
N GLU A 148 1.59 56.65 -3.27
CA GLU A 148 1.08 58.01 -3.28
C GLU A 148 -0.34 57.91 -3.86
N GLU A 149 -1.33 58.02 -2.98
CA GLU A 149 -2.70 58.31 -3.35
C GLU A 149 -2.65 59.65 -4.10
N THR A 150 -2.68 59.58 -5.42
CA THR A 150 -3.08 60.71 -6.23
C THR A 150 -4.52 61.00 -5.86
N ALA A 151 -4.71 62.01 -5.01
CA ALA A 151 -6.02 62.54 -4.67
C ALA A 151 -6.76 62.88 -5.98
N PRO A 152 -8.01 62.44 -6.17
CA PRO A 152 -8.81 62.97 -7.26
C PRO A 152 -8.99 64.47 -7.03
N GLU A 153 -8.66 65.27 -8.05
CA GLU A 153 -8.97 66.69 -8.12
C GLU A 153 -10.47 66.91 -7.85
N TYR A 154 -10.80 67.31 -6.62
CA TYR A 154 -12.15 67.74 -6.26
C TYR A 154 -12.24 69.25 -6.51
N THR A 155 -12.84 69.61 -7.64
CA THR A 155 -13.25 70.99 -7.91
C THR A 155 -14.58 71.26 -7.19
N GLY A 156 -14.53 72.10 -6.17
CA GLY A 156 -15.69 72.86 -5.70
C GLY A 156 -16.36 72.35 -4.42
N GLY A 157 -16.16 73.10 -3.35
CA GLY A 157 -16.96 73.03 -2.12
C GLY A 157 -16.16 73.38 -0.89
N ARG A 158 -16.35 74.58 -0.34
CA ARG A 158 -15.72 75.01 0.93
C ARG A 158 -16.22 74.12 2.07
N ALA A 159 -15.32 73.33 2.67
CA ALA A 159 -15.54 72.72 3.97
C ALA A 159 -15.05 73.68 5.07
N GLU A 160 -15.93 74.10 5.96
CA GLU A 160 -15.54 74.70 7.24
C GLU A 160 -15.32 73.60 8.28
N ILE A 161 -14.18 73.67 8.98
CA ILE A 161 -13.84 72.75 10.08
C ILE A 161 -14.48 73.30 11.36
N VAL A 162 -15.40 72.55 11.96
CA VAL A 162 -15.84 72.76 13.35
C VAL A 162 -15.61 71.47 14.13
N GLY A 163 -14.43 71.33 14.73
CA GLY A 163 -14.08 70.21 15.62
C GLY A 163 -13.91 68.84 14.96
N ASN A 164 -13.73 67.80 15.80
CA ASN A 164 -13.30 66.43 15.42
C ASN A 164 -14.41 65.54 14.78
N ALA A 165 -15.41 66.11 14.11
CA ALA A 165 -16.40 65.30 13.39
C ALA A 165 -16.82 65.98 12.07
N VAL A 166 -16.70 65.26 10.95
CA VAL A 166 -17.21 65.69 9.65
C VAL A 166 -18.63 65.13 9.47
N VAL A 167 -19.61 66.02 9.31
CA VAL A 167 -21.00 65.67 8.95
C VAL A 167 -21.21 66.04 7.49
N ILE A 168 -21.52 65.04 6.65
CA ILE A 168 -21.93 65.27 5.26
C ILE A 168 -23.45 65.41 5.25
N LYS A 169 -23.97 66.57 4.85
CA LYS A 169 -25.38 66.72 4.45
C LYS A 169 -25.50 66.52 2.94
N HIS A 170 -26.49 65.72 2.55
CA HIS A 170 -26.88 65.51 1.15
C HIS A 170 -27.46 66.79 0.54
#